data_AF-A0A367QL71-F1
#
_entry.id   AF-A0A367QL71-F1
#
_cell.length_a   1.000
_cell.length_b   1.000
_cell.length_c   1.000
_cell.angle_alpha   90.00
_cell.angle_beta   90.00
_cell.angle_gamma   90.00
#
_symmetry.space_group_name_H-M   'P 1'
#
loop_
_entity.id
_entity.type
_entity.pdbx_description
1 polymer ?
#
loop_
_entity_poly.entity_id
_entity_poly.type
_entity_poly.pdbx_seq_one_letter_code
_entity_poly.pdbx_strand_id
1 'polypeptide(L)'
;MVIRFVAFDKLDGIPHIIVDSGETASTELVLSHWPGVQTPVSLKSDLSTGIVMNYLRQGYPHPKVSVVSASHFDVDALVSVYAMVNPEQTMKHWRLWLDVARAGDFKYSRSTIARRLAVLCDSWASRDRSPLGAKAFDQPIARVTEMLFQDLLLRLDEICKNLQRYKPLWEEEENSYAQTWEMVKSGLITVEEYDDQELSIIRLSDRLINRLVDQHQSRYFGLSQFVIHEIARHFTILIGLDRYYQVVQRYESWVQYCSRPIRLRPDFAALVELLNELEGEKWCYQGVWKLAPMMWLASQQQSKLDESQFISLVCSFLELAPVAWNPTTLA
;
A
#
# COMPACT_ATOMS: atom_id res chain seq x y z
N MET A 1 -21.23 -22.63 -7.65
CA MET A 1 -21.20 -21.87 -8.91
C MET A 1 -19.75 -21.70 -9.29
N VAL A 2 -19.37 -21.93 -10.55
CA VAL A 2 -17.98 -21.77 -10.99
C VAL A 2 -17.81 -20.32 -11.45
N ILE A 3 -16.93 -19.57 -10.78
CA ILE A 3 -16.57 -18.20 -11.14
C ILE A 3 -15.23 -18.23 -11.88
N ARG A 4 -15.13 -17.49 -12.98
CA ARG A 4 -13.89 -17.32 -13.75
C ARG A 4 -13.48 -15.85 -13.79
N PHE A 5 -12.18 -15.62 -13.87
CA PHE A 5 -11.63 -14.30 -14.13
C PHE A 5 -11.87 -13.88 -15.60
N VAL A 6 -12.23 -12.62 -15.80
CA VAL A 6 -12.25 -11.94 -17.11
C VAL A 6 -11.48 -10.63 -16.97
N ALA A 7 -10.60 -10.33 -17.92
CA ALA A 7 -9.88 -9.07 -17.94
C ALA A 7 -10.85 -7.88 -18.01
N PHE A 8 -10.53 -6.79 -17.30
CA PHE A 8 -11.43 -5.65 -17.11
C PHE A 8 -11.91 -5.02 -18.42
N ASP A 9 -11.03 -4.90 -19.40
CA ASP A 9 -11.30 -4.36 -20.74
C ASP A 9 -12.19 -5.27 -21.62
N LYS A 10 -12.51 -6.49 -21.14
CA LYS A 10 -13.34 -7.49 -21.83
C LYS A 10 -14.68 -7.73 -21.14
N LEU A 11 -15.09 -6.84 -20.23
CA LEU A 11 -16.32 -6.95 -19.45
C LEU A 11 -17.57 -6.42 -20.17
N ASP A 12 -17.44 -5.81 -21.34
CA ASP A 12 -18.55 -5.10 -21.99
C ASP A 12 -19.80 -5.98 -22.14
N GLY A 13 -20.92 -5.51 -21.58
CA GLY A 13 -22.21 -6.23 -21.55
C GLY A 13 -22.27 -7.52 -20.71
N ILE A 14 -21.21 -7.88 -19.98
CA ILE A 14 -21.15 -9.10 -19.17
C ILE A 14 -21.45 -8.78 -17.69
N PRO A 15 -22.53 -9.30 -17.11
CA PRO A 15 -22.77 -9.19 -15.66
C PRO A 15 -21.65 -9.83 -14.84
N HIS A 16 -21.09 -9.09 -13.88
CA HIS A 16 -19.93 -9.54 -13.12
C HIS A 16 -19.88 -9.00 -11.69
N ILE A 17 -19.02 -9.61 -10.88
CA ILE A 17 -18.55 -9.08 -9.60
C ILE A 17 -17.26 -8.31 -9.88
N ILE A 18 -17.17 -7.07 -9.41
CA ILE A 18 -15.90 -6.34 -9.43
C ILE A 18 -15.27 -6.41 -8.04
N VAL A 19 -13.99 -6.76 -7.99
CA VAL A 19 -13.20 -6.73 -6.76
C VAL A 19 -12.11 -5.68 -6.89
N ASP A 20 -11.79 -5.04 -5.77
CA ASP A 20 -10.70 -4.08 -5.67
C ASP A 20 -10.67 -3.00 -6.79
N SER A 21 -11.85 -2.49 -7.15
CA SER A 21 -12.01 -1.53 -8.23
C SER A 21 -13.35 -0.80 -8.10
N GLY A 22 -13.50 0.28 -8.87
CA GLY A 22 -14.79 0.95 -9.06
C GLY A 22 -15.75 0.13 -9.94
N GLU A 23 -17.05 0.44 -9.82
CA GLU A 23 -18.11 -0.20 -10.61
C GLU A 23 -18.09 0.23 -12.09
N THR A 24 -18.65 -0.64 -12.93
CA THR A 24 -18.94 -0.37 -14.35
C THR A 24 -20.42 -0.63 -14.62
N ALA A 25 -20.91 -0.33 -15.83
CA ALA A 25 -22.32 -0.43 -16.17
C ALA A 25 -22.97 -1.81 -15.94
N SER A 26 -22.19 -2.90 -16.03
CA SER A 26 -22.68 -4.29 -15.85
C SER A 26 -22.24 -4.90 -14.51
N THR A 27 -21.79 -4.09 -13.55
CA THR A 27 -21.39 -4.57 -12.23
C THR A 27 -22.63 -4.89 -11.39
N GLU A 28 -22.76 -6.15 -10.96
CA GLU A 28 -23.86 -6.62 -10.10
C GLU A 28 -23.51 -6.57 -8.61
N LEU A 29 -22.21 -6.56 -8.29
CA LEU A 29 -21.70 -6.48 -6.92
C LEU A 29 -20.28 -5.90 -6.91
N VAL A 30 -20.06 -4.93 -6.02
CA VAL A 30 -18.75 -4.34 -5.73
C VAL A 30 -18.21 -4.87 -4.41
N LEU A 31 -17.00 -5.42 -4.44
CA LEU A 31 -16.26 -5.90 -3.28
C LEU A 31 -14.90 -5.20 -3.24
N SER A 32 -14.90 -3.93 -2.84
CA SER A 32 -13.70 -3.08 -2.86
C SER A 32 -13.62 -2.15 -1.65
N HIS A 33 -12.40 -1.94 -1.14
CA HIS A 33 -12.12 -0.91 -0.13
C HIS A 33 -11.81 0.47 -0.74
N TRP A 34 -11.83 0.60 -2.08
CA TRP A 34 -11.46 1.84 -2.77
C TRP A 34 -12.37 3.02 -2.38
N PRO A 35 -11.87 4.25 -2.54
CA PRO A 35 -12.65 5.46 -2.31
C PRO A 35 -13.95 5.49 -3.11
N GLY A 36 -15.03 5.97 -2.50
CA GLY A 36 -16.31 6.23 -3.18
C GLY A 36 -17.14 5.00 -3.57
N VAL A 37 -16.58 3.80 -3.52
CA VAL A 37 -17.31 2.58 -3.91
C VAL A 37 -18.37 2.19 -2.88
N GLN A 38 -19.45 1.57 -3.35
CA GLN A 38 -20.62 1.20 -2.55
C GLN A 38 -20.58 -0.28 -2.11
N THR A 39 -19.48 -0.70 -1.45
CA THR A 39 -19.42 -2.03 -0.83
C THR A 39 -20.45 -2.13 0.30
N PRO A 40 -21.29 -3.19 0.35
CA PRO A 40 -22.28 -3.38 1.41
C PRO A 40 -21.65 -3.30 2.81
N VAL A 41 -22.31 -2.57 3.72
CA VAL A 41 -21.79 -2.29 5.07
C VAL A 41 -21.41 -3.57 5.83
N SER A 42 -22.23 -4.63 5.71
CA SER A 42 -21.98 -5.91 6.36
C SER A 42 -20.75 -6.67 5.85
N LEU A 43 -20.19 -6.24 4.71
CA LEU A 43 -19.02 -6.86 4.08
C LEU A 43 -17.73 -6.05 4.28
N LYS A 44 -17.83 -4.77 4.70
CA LYS A 44 -16.68 -3.87 4.79
C LYS A 44 -15.54 -4.46 5.61
N SER A 45 -14.33 -4.21 5.12
CA SER A 45 -13.05 -4.56 5.73
C SER A 45 -12.00 -3.59 5.19
N ASP A 46 -10.87 -3.45 5.89
CA ASP A 46 -9.78 -2.56 5.47
C ASP A 46 -9.14 -2.93 4.12
N LEU A 47 -9.40 -4.15 3.61
CA LEU A 47 -8.82 -4.73 2.40
C LEU A 47 -9.94 -5.31 1.55
N SER A 48 -9.82 -5.21 0.23
CA SER A 48 -10.72 -5.84 -0.74
C SER A 48 -10.76 -7.36 -0.57
N THR A 49 -9.62 -7.99 -0.26
CA THR A 49 -9.56 -9.42 0.10
C THR A 49 -10.41 -9.70 1.33
N GLY A 50 -10.34 -8.84 2.35
CA GLY A 50 -11.16 -9.00 3.56
C GLY A 50 -12.65 -8.92 3.26
N ILE A 51 -13.04 -8.01 2.36
CA ILE A 51 -14.42 -7.86 1.89
C ILE A 51 -14.88 -9.13 1.16
N VAL A 52 -14.06 -9.67 0.26
CA VAL A 52 -14.33 -10.94 -0.44
C VAL A 52 -14.47 -12.10 0.55
N MET A 53 -13.61 -12.19 1.56
CA MET A 53 -13.68 -13.25 2.58
C MET A 53 -14.97 -13.16 3.40
N ASN A 54 -15.40 -11.95 3.77
CA ASN A 54 -16.67 -11.73 4.45
C ASN A 54 -17.84 -12.18 3.57
N TYR A 55 -17.80 -11.84 2.29
CA TYR A 55 -18.82 -12.25 1.31
C TYR A 55 -18.92 -13.78 1.17
N LEU A 56 -17.78 -14.46 1.00
CA LEU A 56 -17.74 -15.92 0.87
C LEU A 56 -18.23 -16.65 2.14
N ARG A 57 -18.01 -16.09 3.33
CA ARG A 57 -18.48 -16.67 4.60
C ARG A 57 -19.96 -16.50 4.84
N GLN A 58 -20.51 -15.33 4.50
CA GLN A 58 -21.90 -15.01 4.82
C GLN A 58 -22.90 -15.81 3.96
N GLY A 59 -22.45 -16.47 2.88
CA GLY A 59 -23.33 -17.23 2.00
C GLY A 59 -24.43 -16.35 1.40
N TYR A 60 -24.11 -15.07 1.15
CA TYR A 60 -25.03 -14.08 0.56
C TYR A 60 -25.72 -14.69 -0.67
N PRO A 61 -26.98 -14.34 -1.00
CA PRO A 61 -27.57 -14.74 -2.27
C PRO A 61 -26.65 -14.22 -3.38
N HIS A 62 -25.80 -15.13 -3.89
CA HIS A 62 -24.81 -14.78 -4.88
C HIS A 62 -25.56 -14.23 -6.08
N PRO A 63 -25.19 -13.05 -6.62
CA PRO A 63 -25.69 -12.65 -7.92
C PRO A 63 -25.45 -13.81 -8.88
N LYS A 64 -26.38 -14.03 -9.82
CA LYS A 64 -26.30 -15.14 -10.78
C LYS A 64 -25.26 -14.85 -11.86
N VAL A 65 -24.03 -14.57 -11.44
CA VAL A 65 -22.89 -14.16 -12.25
C VAL A 65 -21.75 -15.16 -12.09
N SER A 66 -21.11 -15.49 -13.21
CA SER A 66 -19.98 -16.44 -13.25
C SER A 66 -18.65 -15.74 -13.51
N VAL A 67 -18.62 -14.40 -13.44
CA VAL A 67 -17.46 -13.58 -13.81
C VAL A 67 -17.03 -12.70 -12.63
N VAL A 68 -15.72 -12.67 -12.40
CA VAL A 68 -15.05 -11.72 -11.51
C VAL A 68 -13.97 -10.97 -12.27
N SER A 69 -13.73 -9.71 -11.91
CA SER A 69 -12.66 -8.89 -12.49
C SER A 69 -12.14 -7.84 -11.52
N ALA A 70 -11.00 -7.26 -11.88
CA ALA A 70 -10.34 -6.12 -11.24
C ALA A 70 -9.69 -5.27 -12.33
N SER A 71 -9.74 -3.94 -12.18
CA SER A 71 -9.26 -2.96 -13.17
C SER A 71 -7.75 -2.81 -13.23
N HIS A 72 -7.05 -3.28 -12.20
CA HIS A 72 -5.61 -3.18 -12.07
C HIS A 72 -5.05 -4.42 -11.38
N PHE A 73 -3.73 -4.55 -11.40
CA PHE A 73 -3.03 -5.64 -10.74
C PHE A 73 -2.23 -5.08 -9.56
N ASP A 74 -2.54 -5.59 -8.38
CA ASP A 74 -1.70 -5.59 -7.20
C ASP A 74 -1.97 -6.86 -6.38
N VAL A 75 -1.42 -6.94 -5.18
CA VAL A 75 -1.54 -8.12 -4.33
C VAL A 75 -2.95 -8.27 -3.76
N ASP A 76 -3.61 -7.20 -3.33
CA ASP A 76 -4.98 -7.29 -2.78
C ASP A 76 -5.99 -7.65 -3.89
N ALA A 77 -5.86 -7.08 -5.09
CA ALA A 77 -6.62 -7.47 -6.27
C ALA A 77 -6.39 -8.94 -6.66
N LEU A 78 -5.13 -9.40 -6.71
CA LEU A 78 -4.79 -10.78 -7.02
C LEU A 78 -5.42 -11.77 -6.03
N VAL A 79 -5.26 -11.53 -4.73
CA VAL A 79 -5.79 -12.42 -3.69
C VAL A 79 -7.32 -12.37 -3.69
N SER A 80 -7.94 -11.21 -3.92
CA SER A 80 -9.39 -11.06 -4.06
C SER A 80 -9.94 -11.90 -5.23
N VAL A 81 -9.33 -11.78 -6.42
CA VAL A 81 -9.73 -12.58 -7.59
C VAL A 81 -9.49 -14.08 -7.35
N TYR A 82 -8.35 -14.44 -6.78
CA TYR A 82 -8.02 -15.83 -6.44
C TYR A 82 -9.03 -16.44 -5.46
N ALA A 83 -9.47 -15.68 -4.45
CA ALA A 83 -10.50 -16.09 -3.52
C ALA A 83 -11.85 -16.38 -4.20
N MET A 84 -12.23 -15.56 -5.17
CA MET A 84 -13.48 -15.74 -5.91
C MET A 84 -13.43 -16.93 -6.88
N VAL A 85 -12.28 -17.17 -7.52
CA VAL A 85 -12.09 -18.29 -8.45
C VAL A 85 -11.90 -19.62 -7.71
N ASN A 86 -11.22 -19.62 -6.56
CA ASN A 86 -10.88 -20.81 -5.77
C ASN A 86 -11.38 -20.72 -4.31
N PRO A 87 -12.68 -20.56 -4.05
CA PRO A 87 -13.19 -20.21 -2.72
C PRO A 87 -12.89 -21.27 -1.67
N GLU A 88 -13.06 -22.56 -1.96
CA GLU A 88 -12.79 -23.63 -0.99
C GLU A 88 -11.31 -23.67 -0.56
N GLN A 89 -10.39 -23.53 -1.53
CA GLN A 89 -8.95 -23.56 -1.27
C GLN A 89 -8.52 -22.32 -0.49
N THR A 90 -9.01 -21.15 -0.89
CA THR A 90 -8.70 -19.89 -0.22
C THR A 90 -9.23 -19.86 1.21
N MET A 91 -10.45 -20.36 1.44
CA MET A 91 -11.05 -20.38 2.77
C MET A 91 -10.34 -21.32 3.76
N LYS A 92 -9.68 -22.39 3.29
CA LYS A 92 -8.83 -23.26 4.14
C LYS A 92 -7.65 -22.49 4.75
N HIS A 93 -7.11 -21.51 4.03
CA HIS A 93 -5.92 -20.73 4.43
C HIS A 93 -6.20 -19.23 4.54
N TRP A 94 -7.46 -18.86 4.83
CA TRP A 94 -7.93 -17.48 4.71
C TRP A 94 -7.07 -16.44 5.48
N ARG A 95 -6.52 -16.81 6.65
CA ARG A 95 -5.68 -15.91 7.45
C ARG A 95 -4.38 -15.56 6.73
N LEU A 96 -3.75 -16.55 6.09
CA LEU A 96 -2.54 -16.34 5.30
C LEU A 96 -2.84 -15.39 4.14
N TRP A 97 -3.91 -15.65 3.39
CA TRP A 97 -4.28 -14.82 2.24
C TRP A 97 -4.64 -13.38 2.63
N LEU A 98 -5.35 -13.20 3.74
CA LEU A 98 -5.60 -11.86 4.29
C LEU A 98 -4.30 -11.15 4.71
N ASP A 99 -3.35 -11.87 5.31
CA ASP A 99 -2.05 -11.31 5.68
C ASP A 99 -1.18 -11.01 4.45
N VAL A 100 -1.31 -11.79 3.36
CA VAL A 100 -0.63 -11.52 2.07
C VAL A 100 -1.18 -10.24 1.45
N ALA A 101 -2.50 -10.08 1.38
CA ALA A 101 -3.13 -8.85 0.91
C ALA A 101 -2.69 -7.64 1.74
N ARG A 102 -2.69 -7.75 3.08
CA ARG A 102 -2.20 -6.70 3.97
C ARG A 102 -0.72 -6.37 3.75
N ALA A 103 0.11 -7.40 3.53
CA ALA A 103 1.53 -7.20 3.23
C ALA A 103 1.74 -6.50 1.87
N GLY A 104 0.84 -6.70 0.92
CA GLY A 104 0.85 -6.04 -0.38
C GLY A 104 0.59 -4.53 -0.27
N ASP A 105 -0.63 -4.18 0.11
CA ASP A 105 -1.15 -2.81 0.08
C ASP A 105 -0.57 -1.95 1.20
N PHE A 106 -0.59 -2.49 2.41
CA PHE A 106 -0.25 -1.73 3.61
C PHE A 106 1.22 -1.88 3.98
N LYS A 107 1.96 -2.74 3.26
CA LYS A 107 3.33 -3.11 3.61
C LYS A 107 3.46 -3.40 5.10
N TYR A 108 2.52 -4.19 5.65
CA TYR A 108 2.48 -4.53 7.07
C TYR A 108 2.15 -6.01 7.23
N SER A 109 3.08 -6.79 7.78
CA SER A 109 2.82 -8.18 8.19
C SER A 109 3.96 -8.77 9.01
N ARG A 110 3.62 -9.35 10.15
CA ARG A 110 4.58 -10.13 10.96
C ARG A 110 4.82 -11.54 10.43
N SER A 111 4.04 -11.98 9.45
CA SER A 111 4.20 -13.30 8.84
C SER A 111 5.26 -13.24 7.74
N THR A 112 6.38 -13.92 7.97
CA THR A 112 7.46 -14.05 6.98
C THR A 112 6.97 -14.63 5.66
N ILE A 113 6.06 -15.62 5.69
CA ILE A 113 5.52 -16.21 4.46
C ILE A 113 4.66 -15.18 3.72
N ALA A 114 3.84 -14.40 4.43
CA ALA A 114 3.00 -13.39 3.81
C ALA A 114 3.81 -12.26 3.17
N ARG A 115 4.83 -11.73 3.88
CA ARG A 115 5.73 -10.71 3.33
C ARG A 115 6.42 -11.21 2.07
N ARG A 116 7.00 -12.42 2.10
CA ARG A 116 7.66 -13.01 0.92
C ARG A 116 6.73 -13.22 -0.25
N LEU A 117 5.50 -13.70 -0.01
CA LEU A 117 4.51 -13.87 -1.08
C LEU A 117 4.08 -12.53 -1.69
N ALA A 118 3.83 -11.51 -0.86
CA ALA A 118 3.48 -10.18 -1.34
C ALA A 118 4.62 -9.57 -2.18
N VAL A 119 5.85 -9.59 -1.67
CA VAL A 119 7.03 -9.09 -2.40
C VAL A 119 7.28 -9.88 -3.68
N LEU A 120 7.08 -11.19 -3.67
CA LEU A 120 7.17 -12.01 -4.87
C LEU A 120 6.15 -11.56 -5.93
N CYS A 121 4.90 -11.29 -5.52
CA CYS A 121 3.86 -10.82 -6.43
C CYS A 121 4.20 -9.42 -6.99
N ASP A 122 4.71 -8.50 -6.15
CA ASP A 122 5.21 -7.20 -6.59
C ASP A 122 6.35 -7.33 -7.60
N SER A 123 7.30 -8.24 -7.33
CA SER A 123 8.40 -8.57 -8.27
C SER A 123 7.88 -9.15 -9.58
N TRP A 124 6.81 -9.94 -9.54
CA TRP A 124 6.17 -10.47 -10.74
C TRP A 124 5.53 -9.37 -11.60
N ALA A 125 5.05 -8.30 -10.97
CA ALA A 125 4.49 -7.12 -11.63
C ALA A 125 5.55 -6.04 -11.97
N SER A 126 6.82 -6.28 -11.65
CA SER A 126 7.92 -5.36 -11.96
C SER A 126 8.57 -5.70 -13.29
N ARG A 127 8.68 -4.73 -14.20
CA ARG A 127 9.31 -4.88 -15.52
C ARG A 127 10.69 -5.54 -15.47
N ASP A 128 11.50 -5.19 -14.47
CA ASP A 128 12.91 -5.60 -14.37
C ASP A 128 13.10 -6.93 -13.65
N ARG A 129 12.10 -7.37 -12.86
CA ARG A 129 12.19 -8.59 -12.04
C ARG A 129 11.22 -9.69 -12.48
N SER A 130 10.24 -9.37 -13.31
CA SER A 130 9.16 -10.28 -13.66
C SER A 130 9.65 -11.49 -14.47
N PRO A 131 9.20 -12.71 -14.11
CA PRO A 131 9.38 -13.90 -14.94
C PRO A 131 8.74 -13.83 -16.33
N LEU A 132 7.79 -12.91 -16.57
CA LEU A 132 7.21 -12.67 -17.89
C LEU A 132 8.21 -12.01 -18.87
N GLY A 133 9.30 -11.44 -18.33
CA GLY A 133 10.32 -10.71 -19.07
C GLY A 133 9.90 -9.30 -19.46
N ALA A 134 10.89 -8.40 -19.60
CA ALA A 134 10.66 -6.97 -19.82
C ALA A 134 9.77 -6.64 -21.03
N LYS A 135 9.83 -7.45 -22.11
CA LYS A 135 9.01 -7.27 -23.32
C LYS A 135 7.50 -7.42 -23.07
N ALA A 136 7.10 -8.18 -22.04
CA ALA A 136 5.70 -8.27 -21.66
C ALA A 136 5.14 -6.91 -21.22
N PHE A 137 5.98 -6.07 -20.62
CA PHE A 137 5.63 -4.75 -20.08
C PHE A 137 5.72 -3.63 -21.11
N ASP A 138 6.06 -3.94 -22.37
CA ASP A 138 5.93 -3.01 -23.50
C ASP A 138 4.51 -3.02 -24.10
N GLN A 139 3.64 -3.92 -23.62
CA GLN A 139 2.23 -3.99 -24.01
C GLN A 139 1.39 -2.92 -23.30
N PRO A 140 0.18 -2.60 -23.80
CA PRO A 140 -0.77 -1.76 -23.08
C PRO A 140 -1.05 -2.28 -21.68
N ILE A 141 -1.23 -1.38 -20.70
CA ILE A 141 -1.39 -1.73 -19.28
C ILE A 141 -2.48 -2.80 -19.05
N ALA A 142 -3.63 -2.69 -19.71
CA ALA A 142 -4.72 -3.67 -19.60
C ALA A 142 -4.27 -5.09 -20.00
N ARG A 143 -3.43 -5.20 -21.04
CA ARG A 143 -2.87 -6.48 -21.48
C ARG A 143 -1.86 -7.03 -20.49
N VAL A 144 -1.01 -6.18 -19.91
CA VAL A 144 -0.08 -6.57 -18.85
C VAL A 144 -0.84 -7.10 -17.63
N THR A 145 -1.85 -6.35 -17.17
CA THR A 145 -2.75 -6.74 -16.07
C THR A 145 -3.39 -8.11 -16.33
N GLU A 146 -3.96 -8.33 -17.51
CA GLU A 146 -4.51 -9.64 -17.89
C GLU A 146 -3.47 -10.75 -17.80
N MET A 147 -2.27 -10.54 -18.34
CA MET A 147 -1.19 -11.54 -18.33
C MET A 147 -0.76 -11.89 -16.90
N LEU A 148 -0.64 -10.89 -16.02
CA LEU A 148 -0.28 -11.10 -14.62
C LEU A 148 -1.33 -11.93 -13.89
N PHE A 149 -2.62 -11.60 -14.02
CA PHE A 149 -3.69 -12.41 -13.43
C PHE A 149 -3.71 -13.83 -14.00
N GLN A 150 -3.66 -13.99 -15.32
CA GLN A 150 -3.69 -15.31 -15.96
C GLN A 150 -2.54 -16.21 -15.50
N ASP A 151 -1.33 -15.67 -15.39
CA ASP A 151 -0.16 -16.46 -15.00
C ASP A 151 -0.17 -16.79 -13.50
N LEU A 152 -0.42 -15.80 -12.62
CA LEU A 152 -0.36 -16.01 -11.17
C LEU A 152 -1.54 -16.81 -10.64
N LEU A 153 -2.76 -16.63 -11.15
CA LEU A 153 -3.92 -17.43 -10.70
C LEU A 153 -3.70 -18.93 -10.92
N LEU A 154 -2.94 -19.32 -11.94
CA LEU A 154 -2.61 -20.73 -12.22
C LEU A 154 -1.46 -21.27 -11.36
N ARG A 155 -0.62 -20.38 -10.79
CA ARG A 155 0.64 -20.75 -10.12
C ARG A 155 0.62 -20.53 -8.62
N LEU A 156 -0.29 -19.72 -8.08
CA LEU A 156 -0.28 -19.31 -6.66
C LEU A 156 -0.18 -20.50 -5.69
N ASP A 157 -0.91 -21.59 -5.93
CA ASP A 157 -0.83 -22.79 -5.10
C ASP A 157 0.54 -23.50 -5.17
N GLU A 158 1.17 -23.52 -6.34
CA GLU A 158 2.51 -24.09 -6.52
C GLU A 158 3.56 -23.21 -5.87
N ILE A 159 3.48 -21.89 -6.08
CA ILE A 159 4.36 -20.89 -5.48
C ILE A 159 4.29 -20.98 -3.95
N CYS A 160 3.08 -21.08 -3.39
CA CYS A 160 2.91 -21.22 -1.95
C CYS A 160 3.58 -22.48 -1.38
N LYS A 161 3.54 -23.60 -2.12
CA LYS A 161 4.18 -24.87 -1.71
C LYS A 161 5.70 -24.86 -1.90
N ASN A 162 6.20 -24.09 -2.87
CA ASN A 162 7.60 -24.10 -3.29
C ASN A 162 8.27 -22.72 -3.23
N LEU A 163 7.87 -21.87 -2.28
CA LEU A 163 8.29 -20.46 -2.18
C LEU A 163 9.81 -20.23 -2.23
N GLN A 164 10.58 -21.18 -1.71
CA GLN A 164 12.06 -21.12 -1.73
C GLN A 164 12.66 -21.16 -3.14
N ARG A 165 11.98 -21.76 -4.13
CA ARG A 165 12.43 -21.75 -5.53
C ARG A 165 12.44 -20.34 -6.14
N TYR A 166 11.62 -19.46 -5.58
CA TYR A 166 11.44 -18.08 -6.03
C TYR A 166 12.24 -17.08 -5.18
N LYS A 167 13.23 -17.55 -4.41
CA LYS A 167 14.06 -16.73 -3.51
C LYS A 167 14.59 -15.42 -4.13
N PRO A 168 15.09 -15.40 -5.38
CA PRO A 168 15.55 -14.15 -5.99
C PRO A 168 14.48 -13.06 -6.12
N LEU A 169 13.19 -13.40 -6.08
CA LEU A 169 12.08 -12.44 -6.20
C LEU A 169 11.68 -11.80 -4.87
N TRP A 170 12.20 -12.27 -3.73
CA TRP A 170 11.82 -11.75 -2.40
C TRP A 170 12.97 -11.57 -1.41
N GLU A 171 14.16 -12.14 -1.67
CA GLU A 171 15.27 -12.14 -0.70
C GLU A 171 15.81 -10.74 -0.39
N GLU A 172 15.86 -9.85 -1.37
CA GLU A 172 16.34 -8.48 -1.17
C GLU A 172 15.52 -7.73 -0.11
N GLU A 173 14.19 -7.80 -0.21
CA GLU A 173 13.29 -7.15 0.75
C GLU A 173 13.37 -7.80 2.14
N GLU A 174 13.54 -9.12 2.21
CA GLU A 174 13.76 -9.83 3.48
C GLU A 174 15.06 -9.38 4.16
N ASN A 175 16.13 -9.17 3.39
CA ASN A 175 17.39 -8.66 3.90
C ASN A 175 17.24 -7.21 4.37
N SER A 176 16.55 -6.36 3.60
CA SER A 176 16.24 -4.98 3.99
C SER A 176 15.43 -4.93 5.30
N TYR A 177 14.42 -5.77 5.43
CA TYR A 177 13.61 -5.91 6.64
C TYR A 177 14.46 -6.30 7.86
N ALA A 178 15.29 -7.35 7.73
CA ALA A 178 16.15 -7.81 8.81
C ALA A 178 17.14 -6.71 9.24
N GLN A 179 17.80 -6.06 8.27
CA GLN A 179 18.75 -5.00 8.56
C GLN A 179 18.11 -3.78 9.23
N THR A 180 16.92 -3.38 8.79
CA THR A 180 16.19 -2.25 9.39
C THR A 180 15.79 -2.58 10.84
N TRP A 181 15.34 -3.81 11.12
CA TRP A 181 15.06 -4.25 12.50
C TRP A 181 16.29 -4.24 13.40
N GLU A 182 17.46 -4.61 12.90
CA GLU A 182 18.70 -4.52 13.70
C GLU A 182 19.05 -3.06 14.04
N MET A 183 18.76 -2.10 13.16
CA MET A 183 18.90 -0.67 13.46
C MET A 183 17.92 -0.21 14.56
N VAL A 184 16.67 -0.69 14.52
CA VAL A 184 15.69 -0.42 15.60
C VAL A 184 16.17 -1.00 16.93
N LYS A 185 16.57 -2.27 16.96
CA LYS A 185 17.04 -2.95 18.19
C LYS A 185 18.29 -2.32 18.80
N SER A 186 19.18 -1.78 17.96
CA SER A 186 20.41 -1.10 18.41
C SER A 186 20.20 0.37 18.79
N GLY A 187 18.97 0.89 18.70
CA GLY A 187 18.63 2.28 19.02
C GLY A 187 19.08 3.30 17.99
N LEU A 188 19.45 2.86 16.77
CA LEU A 188 19.77 3.76 15.66
C LEU A 188 18.52 4.32 14.96
N ILE A 189 17.39 3.64 15.12
CA ILE A 189 16.06 4.11 14.73
C ILE A 189 15.21 4.15 16.00
N THR A 190 14.67 5.32 16.32
CA THR A 190 13.71 5.49 17.42
C THR A 190 12.40 6.04 16.89
N VAL A 191 11.32 5.79 17.63
CA VAL A 191 9.99 6.28 17.30
C VAL A 191 9.40 7.01 18.50
N GLU A 192 8.78 8.16 18.25
CA GLU A 192 7.99 8.93 19.21
C GLU A 192 6.61 9.19 18.59
N GLU A 193 5.56 9.09 19.41
CA GLU A 193 4.19 9.19 18.93
C GLU A 193 3.52 10.46 19.46
N TYR A 194 2.95 11.26 18.56
CA TYR A 194 2.24 12.50 18.82
C TYR A 194 0.76 12.24 18.59
N ASP A 195 0.05 11.86 19.66
CA ASP A 195 -1.33 11.39 19.58
C ASP A 195 -2.33 12.48 19.18
N ASP A 196 -2.16 13.69 19.69
CA ASP A 196 -3.07 14.81 19.40
C ASP A 196 -3.06 15.18 17.91
N GLN A 197 -1.92 15.00 17.24
CA GLN A 197 -1.75 15.27 15.81
C GLN A 197 -1.93 14.01 14.93
N GLU A 198 -2.07 12.82 15.53
CA GLU A 198 -1.98 11.52 14.85
C GLU A 198 -0.73 11.40 13.96
N LEU A 199 0.44 11.68 14.55
CA LEU A 199 1.74 11.71 13.87
C LEU A 199 2.75 10.77 14.57
N SER A 200 3.41 9.90 13.80
CA SER A 200 4.57 9.13 14.26
C SER A 200 5.86 9.81 13.79
N ILE A 201 6.78 10.08 14.70
CA ILE A 201 8.08 10.68 14.41
C ILE A 201 9.16 9.62 14.54
N ILE A 202 9.84 9.32 13.44
CA ILE A 202 10.94 8.37 13.36
C ILE A 202 12.24 9.15 13.25
N ARG A 203 13.13 8.97 14.22
CA ARG A 203 14.44 9.60 14.23
C ARG A 203 15.52 8.60 13.87
N LEU A 204 16.32 8.96 12.89
CA LEU A 204 17.49 8.21 12.46
C LEU A 204 18.73 8.84 13.08
N SER A 205 19.54 8.04 13.78
CA SER A 205 20.81 8.50 14.35
C SER A 205 21.74 9.02 13.26
N ASP A 206 22.46 10.11 13.51
CA ASP A 206 23.47 10.67 12.60
C ASP A 206 24.56 9.65 12.21
N ARG A 207 24.74 8.59 13.00
CA ARG A 207 25.62 7.45 12.65
C ARG A 207 25.21 6.76 11.34
N LEU A 208 23.97 6.94 10.90
CA LEU A 208 23.44 6.39 9.66
C LEU A 208 23.63 7.32 8.45
N ILE A 209 24.11 8.56 8.64
CA ILE A 209 24.17 9.56 7.56
C ILE A 209 24.94 9.06 6.34
N ASN A 210 26.17 8.56 6.54
CA ASN A 210 27.02 8.05 5.48
C ASN A 210 26.43 6.84 4.75
N ARG A 211 25.44 6.17 5.35
CA ARG A 211 24.78 4.99 4.79
C ARG A 211 23.51 5.37 4.01
N LEU A 212 22.79 6.39 4.44
CA LEU A 212 21.41 6.66 4.00
C LEU A 212 21.23 8.01 3.30
N VAL A 213 22.20 8.92 3.38
CA VAL A 213 22.07 10.28 2.80
C VAL A 213 21.82 10.24 1.30
N ASP A 214 22.45 9.33 0.56
CA ASP A 214 22.24 9.19 -0.90
C ASP A 214 20.80 8.73 -1.24
N GLN A 215 20.08 8.21 -0.24
CA GLN A 215 18.69 7.78 -0.35
C GLN A 215 17.70 8.81 0.23
N HIS A 216 18.10 10.05 0.53
CA HIS A 216 17.22 11.07 1.13
C HIS A 216 15.97 11.43 0.30
N GLN A 217 15.96 11.10 -1.00
CA GLN A 217 14.78 11.27 -1.87
C GLN A 217 13.99 9.96 -2.04
N SER A 218 14.57 8.83 -1.68
CA SER A 218 13.89 7.54 -1.63
C SER A 218 13.00 7.49 -0.41
N ARG A 219 11.79 6.93 -0.55
CA ARG A 219 10.84 6.79 0.56
C ARG A 219 11.51 6.10 1.75
N TYR A 220 11.36 6.70 2.93
CA TYR A 220 11.95 6.25 4.19
C TYR A 220 13.47 6.06 4.12
N PHE A 221 14.17 6.89 3.34
CA PHE A 221 15.61 6.78 3.13
C PHE A 221 16.07 5.40 2.62
N GLY A 222 15.19 4.68 1.91
CA GLY A 222 15.45 3.33 1.41
C GLY A 222 15.38 2.23 2.49
N LEU A 223 14.93 2.55 3.71
CA LEU A 223 14.69 1.56 4.76
C LEU A 223 13.46 0.70 4.45
N SER A 224 13.40 -0.48 5.06
CA SER A 224 12.26 -1.38 4.84
C SER A 224 10.97 -0.77 5.33
N GLN A 225 10.05 -0.52 4.38
CA GLN A 225 8.74 0.03 4.65
C GLN A 225 7.94 -0.84 5.64
N PHE A 226 8.12 -2.17 5.59
CA PHE A 226 7.53 -3.10 6.54
C PHE A 226 7.89 -2.78 7.99
N VAL A 227 9.17 -2.51 8.26
CA VAL A 227 9.61 -2.19 9.62
C VAL A 227 9.08 -0.84 10.06
N ILE A 228 9.18 0.17 9.19
CA ILE A 228 8.68 1.52 9.46
C ILE A 228 7.18 1.51 9.81
N HIS A 229 6.38 0.77 9.04
CA HIS A 229 4.95 0.65 9.27
C HIS A 229 4.60 -0.20 10.51
N GLU A 230 5.50 -1.08 10.96
CA GLU A 230 5.34 -1.87 12.18
C GLU A 230 5.67 -1.10 13.46
N ILE A 231 6.62 -0.17 13.42
CA ILE A 231 7.02 0.64 14.58
C ILE A 231 6.19 1.93 14.72
N ALA A 232 5.63 2.44 13.62
CA ALA A 232 4.79 3.63 13.62
C ALA A 232 3.30 3.27 13.81
N ARG A 233 2.67 3.86 14.83
CA ARG A 233 1.24 3.67 15.10
C ARG A 233 0.33 4.47 14.18
N HIS A 234 0.77 5.65 13.73
CA HIS A 234 -0.06 6.59 12.99
C HIS A 234 0.16 6.50 11.49
N PHE A 235 -0.79 7.04 10.72
CA PHE A 235 -0.76 7.00 9.26
C PHE A 235 -0.06 8.19 8.62
N THR A 236 0.25 9.22 9.39
CA THR A 236 1.21 10.26 9.00
C THR A 236 2.52 9.97 9.72
N ILE A 237 3.62 9.87 8.97
CA ILE A 237 4.95 9.56 9.48
C ILE A 237 5.89 10.69 9.09
N LEU A 238 6.52 11.33 10.07
CA LEU A 238 7.70 12.17 9.87
C LEU A 238 8.93 11.31 10.11
N ILE A 239 9.85 11.26 9.16
CA ILE A 239 11.15 10.59 9.35
C ILE A 239 12.28 11.57 9.07
N GLY A 240 13.26 11.62 9.98
CA GLY A 240 14.38 12.57 9.94
C GLY A 240 15.74 11.91 10.07
N LEU A 241 16.72 12.42 9.31
CA LEU A 241 18.14 12.06 9.37
C LEU A 241 18.96 13.34 9.14
N ASP A 242 19.69 13.83 10.15
CA ASP A 242 20.55 15.02 10.06
C ASP A 242 19.98 16.15 9.16
N ARG A 243 18.82 16.70 9.56
CA ARG A 243 18.09 17.77 8.84
C ARG A 243 17.60 17.44 7.43
N TYR A 244 17.70 16.20 6.99
CA TYR A 244 16.86 15.66 5.92
C TYR A 244 15.57 15.15 6.54
N TYR A 245 14.43 15.63 6.04
CA TYR A 245 13.12 15.21 6.53
C TYR A 245 12.24 14.72 5.38
N GLN A 246 11.43 13.72 5.69
CA GLN A 246 10.30 13.30 4.87
C GLN A 246 9.05 13.23 5.72
N VAL A 247 7.92 13.66 5.16
CA VAL A 247 6.59 13.41 5.75
C VAL A 247 5.81 12.53 4.78
N VAL A 248 5.36 11.37 5.24
CA VAL A 248 4.67 10.37 4.43
C VAL A 248 3.28 10.11 5.00
N GLN A 249 2.26 10.13 4.14
CA GLN A 249 0.92 9.63 4.47
C GLN A 249 0.79 8.19 3.93
N ARG A 250 0.49 7.23 4.80
CA ARG A 250 0.39 5.80 4.46
C ARG A 250 -0.85 5.49 3.63
N TYR A 251 -0.82 4.39 2.88
CA TYR A 251 -1.91 3.95 1.99
C TYR A 251 -3.26 3.81 2.69
N GLU A 252 -3.26 3.39 3.96
CA GLU A 252 -4.45 3.20 4.77
C GLU A 252 -5.29 4.47 4.93
N SER A 253 -4.68 5.65 4.83
CA SER A 253 -5.41 6.92 4.84
C SER A 253 -6.03 7.30 3.48
N TRP A 254 -5.75 6.54 2.42
CA TRP A 254 -6.33 6.72 1.08
C TRP A 254 -7.62 5.94 0.89
N VAL A 255 -7.73 4.73 1.45
CA VAL A 255 -8.85 3.79 1.27
C VAL A 255 -9.96 3.98 2.29
N GLN A 256 -11.10 3.30 2.11
CA GLN A 256 -12.18 3.21 3.11
C GLN A 256 -11.78 2.33 4.31
N TYR A 257 -10.74 2.72 5.02
CA TYR A 257 -10.26 2.06 6.24
C TYR A 257 -11.33 2.12 7.34
N CYS A 258 -11.59 1.01 8.01
CA CYS A 258 -12.77 0.85 8.87
C CYS A 258 -12.52 0.15 10.20
N SER A 259 -11.35 -0.46 10.42
CA SER A 259 -11.05 -1.16 11.68
C SER A 259 -10.86 -0.23 12.88
N ARG A 260 -10.54 1.05 12.65
CA ARG A 260 -10.58 2.11 13.67
C ARG A 260 -10.80 3.49 13.02
N PRO A 261 -11.29 4.48 13.77
CA PRO A 261 -11.26 5.88 13.35
C PRO A 261 -9.82 6.33 13.06
N ILE A 262 -9.67 7.14 12.02
CA ILE A 262 -8.39 7.75 11.63
C ILE A 262 -8.62 9.20 11.21
N ARG A 263 -7.59 10.02 11.37
CA ARG A 263 -7.52 11.34 10.76
C ARG A 263 -7.55 11.24 9.24
N LEU A 264 -8.44 12.02 8.64
CA LEU A 264 -8.50 12.20 7.19
C LEU A 264 -7.37 13.11 6.71
N ARG A 265 -6.90 12.91 5.48
CA ARG A 265 -5.67 13.54 5.01
C ARG A 265 -5.84 15.05 4.79
N PRO A 266 -4.93 15.86 5.34
CA PRO A 266 -4.71 17.21 4.83
C PRO A 266 -3.87 17.16 3.55
N ASP A 267 -3.91 18.25 2.78
CA ASP A 267 -3.04 18.50 1.63
C ASP A 267 -1.81 19.31 2.05
N PHE A 268 -0.64 18.67 2.03
CA PHE A 268 0.63 19.27 2.44
C PHE A 268 1.18 20.34 1.48
N ALA A 269 0.51 20.63 0.36
CA ALA A 269 0.94 21.68 -0.57
C ALA A 269 1.13 23.05 0.11
N ALA A 270 0.21 23.43 1.01
CA ALA A 270 0.33 24.69 1.76
C ALA A 270 1.54 24.70 2.71
N LEU A 271 1.90 23.56 3.31
CA LEU A 271 3.11 23.45 4.13
C LEU A 271 4.38 23.55 3.27
N VAL A 272 4.37 22.96 2.07
CA VAL A 272 5.47 23.08 1.12
C VAL A 272 5.70 24.53 0.70
N GLU A 273 4.64 25.29 0.42
CA GLU A 273 4.73 26.72 0.11
C GLU A 273 5.41 27.49 1.24
N LEU A 274 4.95 27.29 2.48
CA LEU A 274 5.55 27.92 3.66
C LEU A 274 7.03 27.56 3.84
N LEU A 275 7.39 26.28 3.72
CA LEU A 275 8.79 25.83 3.85
C LEU A 275 9.69 26.44 2.77
N ASN A 276 9.19 26.54 1.53
CA ASN A 276 9.92 27.17 0.43
C ASN A 276 10.11 28.68 0.64
N GLU A 277 9.14 29.37 1.22
CA GLU A 277 9.28 30.78 1.61
C GLU A 277 10.32 30.99 2.72
N LEU A 278 10.32 30.11 3.73
CA LEU A 278 11.23 30.20 4.87
C LEU A 278 12.69 29.87 4.50
N GLU A 279 12.88 28.88 3.63
CA GLU A 279 14.21 28.32 3.38
C GLU A 279 14.78 28.69 2.02
N GLY A 280 13.95 29.12 1.05
CA GLY A 280 14.39 29.35 -0.34
C GLY A 280 14.81 28.07 -1.08
N GLU A 281 14.47 26.91 -0.53
CA GLU A 281 14.78 25.60 -1.08
C GLU A 281 13.62 25.05 -1.95
N LYS A 282 13.76 23.81 -2.45
CA LYS A 282 12.75 23.13 -3.26
C LYS A 282 12.12 21.95 -2.52
N TRP A 283 11.30 22.23 -1.51
CA TRP A 283 10.37 21.26 -0.97
C TRP A 283 9.36 20.83 -2.03
N CYS A 284 9.03 19.55 -2.01
CA CYS A 284 8.13 18.90 -2.94
C CYS A 284 7.09 18.09 -2.17
N TYR A 285 5.87 17.98 -2.71
CA TYR A 285 4.83 17.08 -2.24
C TYR A 285 4.17 16.40 -3.44
N GLN A 286 3.92 15.09 -3.33
CA GLN A 286 3.36 14.32 -4.46
C GLN A 286 1.87 14.59 -4.74
N GLY A 287 1.17 15.29 -3.83
CA GLY A 287 -0.25 15.61 -3.92
C GLY A 287 -1.14 14.62 -3.16
N VAL A 288 -2.21 15.12 -2.55
CA VAL A 288 -3.09 14.36 -1.63
C VAL A 288 -3.75 13.14 -2.26
N TRP A 289 -3.99 13.18 -3.57
CA TRP A 289 -4.63 12.14 -4.37
C TRP A 289 -3.78 10.89 -4.57
N LYS A 290 -2.46 10.97 -4.34
CA LYS A 290 -1.58 9.80 -4.49
C LYS A 290 -1.90 8.76 -3.41
N LEU A 291 -1.66 7.51 -3.74
CA LEU A 291 -1.97 6.38 -2.85
C LEU A 291 -1.25 6.51 -1.49
N ALA A 292 0.03 6.89 -1.48
CA ALA A 292 0.80 7.17 -0.26
C ALA A 292 1.75 8.35 -0.47
N PRO A 293 1.27 9.61 -0.46
CA PRO A 293 2.08 10.75 -0.84
C PRO A 293 3.22 11.00 0.15
N MET A 294 4.29 11.58 -0.38
CA MET A 294 5.46 11.99 0.38
C MET A 294 5.70 13.49 0.17
N MET A 295 6.06 14.19 1.23
CA MET A 295 6.67 15.51 1.23
C MET A 295 8.15 15.36 1.56
N TRP A 296 9.05 15.98 0.79
CA TRP A 296 10.49 15.90 1.00
C TRP A 296 11.20 17.12 0.42
N LEU A 297 12.44 17.33 0.85
CA LEU A 297 13.33 18.30 0.26
C LEU A 297 14.00 17.71 -0.99
N ALA A 298 13.71 18.25 -2.18
CA ALA A 298 14.30 17.76 -3.43
C ALA A 298 15.72 18.29 -3.68
N SER A 299 16.14 19.27 -2.88
CA SER A 299 17.52 19.77 -2.86
C SER A 299 18.45 18.70 -2.25
N GLN A 300 19.71 18.70 -2.70
CA GLN A 300 20.77 17.90 -2.05
C GLN A 300 21.24 18.55 -0.73
N GLN A 301 20.85 19.81 -0.50
CA GLN A 301 21.14 20.54 0.72
C GLN A 301 20.24 20.08 1.86
N GLN A 302 20.71 20.27 3.08
CA GLN A 302 19.94 20.06 4.30
C GLN A 302 18.92 21.19 4.51
N SER A 303 17.87 20.90 5.26
CA SER A 303 16.98 21.95 5.78
C SER A 303 17.78 22.91 6.67
N LYS A 304 17.47 24.20 6.57
CA LYS A 304 17.96 25.26 7.45
C LYS A 304 17.30 25.16 8.83
N LEU A 305 16.11 24.57 8.90
CA LEU A 305 15.39 24.30 10.13
C LEU A 305 16.03 23.14 10.90
N ASP A 306 16.18 23.32 12.20
CA ASP A 306 16.48 22.20 13.09
C ASP A 306 15.24 21.30 13.29
N GLU A 307 15.45 20.15 13.94
CA GLU A 307 14.40 19.15 14.10
C GLU A 307 13.20 19.69 14.89
N SER A 308 13.47 20.46 15.94
CA SER A 308 12.40 21.00 16.80
C SER A 308 11.55 22.01 16.04
N GLN A 309 12.17 22.88 15.25
CA GLN A 309 11.48 23.84 14.39
C GLN A 309 10.63 23.13 13.33
N PHE A 310 11.19 22.12 12.65
CA PHE A 310 10.47 21.39 11.60
C PHE A 310 9.28 20.61 12.16
N ILE A 311 9.47 19.88 13.29
CA ILE A 311 8.38 19.18 13.98
C ILE A 311 7.29 20.16 14.40
N SER A 312 7.64 21.31 14.97
CA SER A 312 6.67 22.33 15.39
C SER A 312 5.81 22.82 14.22
N LEU A 313 6.40 23.02 13.04
CA LEU A 313 5.67 23.43 11.84
C LEU A 313 4.72 22.32 11.35
N VAL A 314 5.18 21.08 11.30
CA VAL A 314 4.35 19.93 10.88
C VAL A 314 3.18 19.73 11.86
N CYS A 315 3.42 19.78 13.17
CA CYS A 315 2.37 19.65 14.17
C CYS A 315 1.33 20.79 14.07
N SER A 316 1.79 22.05 13.96
CA SER A 316 0.89 23.20 13.81
C SER A 316 0.07 23.11 12.53
N PHE A 317 0.69 22.67 11.44
CA PHE A 317 -0.01 22.42 10.18
C PHE A 317 -1.08 21.34 10.35
N LEU A 318 -0.73 20.20 10.96
CA LEU A 318 -1.69 19.13 11.21
C LEU A 318 -2.83 19.62 12.11
N GLU A 319 -2.61 20.43 13.13
CA GLU A 319 -3.72 20.95 13.96
C GLU A 319 -4.73 21.80 13.19
N LEU A 320 -4.27 22.59 12.22
CA LEU A 320 -5.07 23.60 11.55
C LEU A 320 -5.58 23.20 10.16
N ALA A 321 -4.90 22.26 9.50
CA ALA A 321 -5.17 21.94 8.10
C ALA A 321 -6.54 21.30 7.92
N PRO A 322 -7.35 21.77 6.95
CA PRO A 322 -8.62 21.16 6.64
C PRO A 322 -8.43 19.76 6.05
N VAL A 323 -9.48 18.94 6.13
CA VAL A 323 -9.53 17.68 5.41
C VAL A 323 -9.58 17.97 3.91
N ALA A 324 -8.62 17.42 3.16
CA ALA A 324 -8.54 17.53 1.71
C ALA A 324 -8.90 16.22 0.98
N TRP A 325 -8.89 15.09 1.70
CA TRP A 325 -9.29 13.80 1.14
C TRP A 325 -10.10 12.97 2.13
N ASN A 326 -11.28 12.54 1.68
CA ASN A 326 -12.15 11.63 2.40
C ASN A 326 -12.51 10.42 1.52
N PRO A 327 -12.10 9.20 1.87
CA PRO A 327 -12.38 8.01 1.08
C PRO A 327 -13.86 7.60 1.04
N THR A 328 -14.66 8.09 1.99
CA THR A 328 -16.08 7.70 2.13
C THR A 328 -17.04 8.65 1.42
N THR A 329 -16.61 9.87 1.14
CA THR A 329 -17.37 10.88 0.40
C THR A 329 -16.48 11.38 -0.71
N LEU A 330 -16.73 10.97 -1.96
CA LEU A 330 -16.06 11.60 -3.10
C LEU A 330 -16.42 13.09 -3.06
N ALA A 331 -15.42 13.94 -2.83
CA ALA A 331 -15.56 15.39 -2.93
C ALA A 331 -15.63 15.82 -4.40
#